data_AF-A0A4R3VZU2-F1
#
_entry.id   AF-A0A4R3VZU2-F1
#
_cell.length_a   1.000
_cell.length_b   1.000
_cell.length_c   1.000
_cell.angle_alpha   90.00
_cell.angle_beta   90.00
_cell.angle_gamma   90.00
#
_symmetry.space_group_name_H-M   'P 1'
#
loop_
_entity.id
_entity.type
_entity.pdbx_description
1 polymer ?
#
loop_
_entity_poly.entity_id
_entity_poly.type
_entity_poly.pdbx_seq_one_letter_code
_entity_poly.pdbx_strand_id
1 'polypeptide(L)'
;MEDKLLKYIKTAIHKREAFYEPIPNVGKIIFNKVVPYFFLYRIPASGRKRSTISDLAKSQLASIIIKSEKDKKVDQFLIDIIETIQEEFGSCLIIELWVDAESNNDVSIHVAQKVALPLAEYIHKNLRIEAPDLQTNIVKQKKMPHNPYFSSLFPLTELQENNIFSIGLSIQNTYFHASGTLLPLLERHFRESMSKTLSRTFFEYVRLYTNLNPAKFKLNINKEITPNIIEIDKALLAESQRFDFLMLVTPTNVQEAWQTFKNNRFAKNPVFQYRPMPIDPDLVKRNLYNLPIEDILDPNIAYLFRDKRRELDEMMSMLDDRNSPDFVHGSLQVFGNVSDQLLHVAEAIITVIDSNGTHTQTSTSKLNAREFAQLATAEIEYLKSQYPELNTTVRVRDDVSGVMVNRGVLNISSNYKISKERAEALIQHEVGTHIATYFNGKVQPLQLFSLGVPGYEKLQEGLAVFSEYMVDGLSNERLKILAARVICVRHMLMGNSFVDTFSLLVEQYDFSEDVAFHITMRVYRGGGLTKDAVYLQGLIELIEYLRKGNDINILTIGKIRKDYIPIIQDLIQRGYLRQPAVRPRYLSEAYLPRLDMIKKEGSVFKLIK
;
A
#
# COMPACT_ATOMS: atom_id res chain seq x y z
N MET A 1 38.36 17.58 -18.41
CA MET A 1 36.89 17.63 -18.42
C MET A 1 36.49 18.96 -19.00
N GLU A 2 35.61 18.98 -20.00
CA GLU A 2 35.28 20.20 -20.71
C GLU A 2 34.54 21.17 -19.78
N ASP A 3 35.06 22.38 -19.65
CA ASP A 3 34.50 23.53 -18.90
C ASP A 3 33.00 23.75 -19.18
N LYS A 4 32.57 23.37 -20.39
CA LYS A 4 31.18 23.40 -20.85
C LYS A 4 30.24 22.52 -20.03
N LEU A 5 30.67 21.32 -19.65
CA LEU A 5 29.85 20.37 -18.87
C LEU A 5 29.64 20.89 -17.45
N LEU A 6 30.71 21.37 -16.80
CA LEU A 6 30.60 21.97 -15.47
C LEU A 6 29.67 23.18 -15.49
N LYS A 7 29.82 24.07 -16.47
CA LYS A 7 28.95 25.24 -16.64
C LYS A 7 27.48 24.86 -16.82
N TYR A 8 27.20 23.82 -17.60
CA TYR A 8 25.84 23.30 -17.77
C TYR A 8 25.27 22.78 -16.44
N ILE A 9 26.03 21.93 -15.72
CA ILE A 9 25.61 21.38 -14.43
C ILE A 9 25.33 22.50 -13.42
N LYS A 10 26.22 23.49 -13.31
CA LYS A 10 26.01 24.66 -12.44
C LYS A 10 24.73 25.41 -12.79
N THR A 11 24.50 25.62 -14.08
CA THR A 11 23.26 26.27 -14.57
C THR A 11 22.02 25.46 -14.22
N ALA A 12 22.06 24.14 -14.40
CA ALA A 12 20.94 23.25 -14.06
C ALA A 12 20.65 23.25 -12.55
N ILE A 13 21.69 23.27 -11.71
CA ILE A 13 21.57 23.38 -10.25
C ILE A 13 20.86 24.68 -9.86
N HIS A 14 21.32 25.83 -10.37
CA HIS A 14 20.69 27.14 -10.07
C HIS A 14 19.26 27.25 -10.59
N LYS A 15 18.97 26.67 -11.77
CA LYS A 15 17.60 26.61 -12.30
C LYS A 15 16.73 25.55 -11.62
N ARG A 16 17.34 24.68 -10.81
CA ARG A 16 16.71 23.52 -10.17
C ARG A 16 16.08 22.55 -11.17
N GLU A 17 16.67 22.44 -12.35
CA GLU A 17 16.25 21.56 -13.43
C GLU A 17 16.90 20.18 -13.27
N ALA A 18 16.14 19.11 -13.52
CA ALA A 18 16.68 17.75 -13.50
C ALA A 18 17.69 17.54 -14.64
N PHE A 19 18.73 16.75 -14.40
CA PHE A 19 19.74 16.46 -15.41
C PHE A 19 20.36 15.06 -15.25
N TYR A 20 20.76 14.49 -16.38
CA TYR A 20 21.46 13.22 -16.47
C TYR A 20 22.65 13.38 -17.41
N GLU A 21 23.86 13.32 -16.86
CA GLU A 21 25.07 13.58 -17.64
C GLU A 21 26.06 12.43 -17.52
N PRO A 22 26.29 11.65 -18.60
CA PRO A 22 27.40 10.71 -18.65
C PRO A 22 28.73 11.49 -18.78
N ILE A 23 29.72 11.12 -17.98
CA ILE A 23 31.07 11.69 -18.06
C ILE A 23 31.98 10.66 -18.75
N PRO A 24 32.42 10.91 -20.00
CA PRO A 24 33.22 9.95 -20.76
C PRO A 24 34.42 9.45 -19.97
N ASN A 25 34.59 8.12 -19.92
CA ASN A 25 35.68 7.41 -19.21
C ASN A 25 35.79 7.68 -17.70
N VAL A 26 34.90 8.49 -17.11
CA VAL A 26 34.94 8.86 -15.69
C VAL A 26 33.74 8.30 -14.95
N GLY A 27 32.52 8.41 -15.47
CA GLY A 27 31.34 8.08 -14.67
C GLY A 27 30.05 8.68 -15.20
N LYS A 28 29.13 9.01 -14.29
CA LYS A 28 27.88 9.72 -14.60
C LYS A 28 27.34 10.44 -13.38
N ILE A 29 26.59 11.51 -13.65
CA ILE A 29 25.86 12.28 -12.65
C ILE A 29 24.37 12.16 -12.96
N ILE A 30 23.58 11.89 -11.93
CA ILE A 30 22.14 11.65 -12.04
C ILE A 30 21.46 12.53 -11.00
N PHE A 31 20.81 13.59 -11.44
CA PHE A 31 19.99 14.44 -10.59
C PHE A 31 18.58 14.44 -11.17
N ASN A 32 17.78 13.45 -10.75
CA ASN A 32 16.35 13.39 -11.07
C ASN A 32 15.60 14.61 -10.49
N LYS A 33 16.20 15.24 -9.47
CA LYS A 33 15.85 16.56 -8.98
C LYS A 33 17.09 17.19 -8.34
N VAL A 34 17.23 18.50 -8.46
CA VAL A 34 18.25 19.25 -7.71
C VAL A 34 17.81 19.36 -6.24
N VAL A 35 18.60 18.75 -5.36
CA VAL A 35 18.38 18.64 -3.91
C VAL A 35 19.67 18.95 -3.15
N PRO A 36 19.61 19.35 -1.87
CA PRO A 36 20.79 19.70 -1.06
C PRO A 36 21.60 18.47 -0.61
N TYR A 37 21.46 17.33 -1.27
CA TYR A 37 22.15 16.11 -0.90
C TYR A 37 22.35 15.21 -2.11
N PHE A 38 23.32 14.30 -2.05
CA PHE A 38 23.42 13.23 -3.05
C PHE A 38 24.15 12.00 -2.51
N PHE A 39 23.91 10.88 -3.19
CA PHE A 39 24.60 9.62 -2.94
C PHE A 39 25.84 9.50 -3.83
N LEU A 40 27.01 9.36 -3.23
CA LEU A 40 28.29 9.21 -3.93
C LEU A 40 28.71 7.74 -3.97
N TYR A 41 29.00 7.24 -5.17
CA TYR A 41 29.59 5.92 -5.36
C TYR A 41 30.85 6.00 -6.23
N ARG A 42 32.02 5.91 -5.59
CA ARG A 42 33.32 5.84 -6.27
C ARG A 42 33.75 4.38 -6.40
N ILE A 43 33.87 3.90 -7.64
CA ILE A 43 34.17 2.52 -8.02
C ILE A 43 35.69 2.38 -8.16
N PRO A 44 36.36 1.57 -7.34
CA PRO A 44 37.79 1.31 -7.49
C PRO A 44 38.08 0.54 -8.78
N ALA A 45 39.26 0.77 -9.37
CA ALA A 45 39.73 0.20 -10.63
C ALA A 45 39.91 -1.33 -10.56
N SER A 46 40.30 -1.83 -9.38
CA SER A 46 40.37 -3.27 -9.07
C SER A 46 39.01 -3.88 -8.74
N GLY A 47 37.99 -3.05 -8.49
CA GLY A 47 36.65 -3.48 -8.10
C GLY A 47 35.80 -3.86 -9.30
N ARG A 48 35.20 -5.06 -9.27
CA ARG A 48 34.05 -5.33 -10.15
C ARG A 48 32.95 -4.33 -9.83
N LYS A 49 32.40 -3.67 -10.84
CA LYS A 49 31.18 -2.85 -10.70
C LYS A 49 30.11 -3.70 -10.02
N ARG A 50 29.72 -3.33 -8.79
CA ARG A 50 28.64 -4.03 -8.08
C ARG A 50 27.32 -3.43 -8.54
N SER A 51 26.53 -4.23 -9.27
CA SER A 51 25.21 -3.83 -9.76
C SER A 51 24.37 -3.28 -8.62
N THR A 52 24.31 -3.97 -7.48
CA THR A 52 23.53 -3.59 -6.30
C THR A 52 23.79 -2.16 -5.81
N ILE A 53 25.05 -1.77 -5.61
CA ILE A 53 25.39 -0.40 -5.15
C ILE A 53 25.09 0.61 -6.25
N SER A 54 25.40 0.25 -7.51
CA SER A 54 25.08 1.11 -8.64
C SER A 54 23.58 1.32 -8.81
N ASP A 55 22.74 0.33 -8.48
CA ASP A 55 21.29 0.38 -8.60
C ASP A 55 20.68 1.13 -7.41
N LEU A 56 21.23 0.95 -6.21
CA LEU A 56 20.91 1.79 -5.04
C LEU A 56 21.21 3.27 -5.31
N ALA A 57 22.34 3.58 -5.94
CA ALA A 57 22.66 4.95 -6.33
C ALA A 57 21.64 5.52 -7.34
N LYS A 58 21.28 4.75 -8.37
CA LYS A 58 20.29 5.19 -9.38
C LYS A 58 18.88 5.35 -8.82
N SER A 59 18.52 4.67 -7.73
CA SER A 59 17.20 4.78 -7.11
C SER A 59 17.02 6.09 -6.30
N GLN A 60 18.11 6.78 -5.96
CA GLN A 60 18.08 8.05 -5.23
C GLN A 60 17.62 9.23 -6.11
N LEU A 61 17.22 10.34 -5.46
CA LEU A 61 16.87 11.58 -6.19
C LEU A 61 18.09 12.23 -6.85
N ALA A 62 19.24 12.16 -6.19
CA ALA A 62 20.52 12.63 -6.70
C ALA A 62 21.63 11.63 -6.37
N SER A 63 22.44 11.27 -7.36
CA SER A 63 23.61 10.42 -7.19
C SER A 63 24.70 10.71 -8.20
N ILE A 64 25.94 10.44 -7.78
CA ILE A 64 27.14 10.57 -8.60
C ILE A 64 27.89 9.24 -8.55
N ILE A 65 28.16 8.67 -9.73
CA ILE A 65 28.86 7.39 -9.87
C ILE A 65 30.14 7.61 -10.66
N ILE A 66 31.30 7.37 -10.04
CA ILE A 66 32.63 7.63 -10.60
C ILE A 66 33.43 6.33 -10.67
N LYS A 67 34.26 6.17 -11.70
CA LYS A 67 35.16 5.02 -11.95
C LYS A 67 36.64 5.41 -12.07
N SER A 68 36.96 6.69 -11.88
CA SER A 68 38.32 7.22 -12.02
C SER A 68 39.01 7.30 -10.66
N GLU A 69 40.02 6.46 -10.42
CA GLU A 69 40.82 6.48 -9.19
C GLU A 69 41.87 7.58 -9.21
N LYS A 70 41.94 8.35 -8.11
CA LYS A 70 43.01 9.34 -7.81
C LYS A 70 43.25 10.39 -8.92
N ASP A 71 42.23 10.72 -9.69
CA ASP A 71 42.28 11.81 -10.66
C ASP A 71 41.89 13.14 -9.99
N LYS A 72 42.91 13.96 -9.70
CA LYS A 72 42.71 15.28 -9.06
C LYS A 72 41.75 16.19 -9.84
N LYS A 73 41.63 16.03 -11.17
CA LYS A 73 40.67 16.81 -11.96
C LYS A 73 39.24 16.37 -11.69
N VAL A 74 39.03 15.09 -11.40
CA VAL A 74 37.73 14.54 -11.01
C VAL A 74 37.38 14.95 -9.59
N ASP A 75 38.33 14.92 -8.67
CA ASP A 75 38.13 15.41 -7.31
C ASP A 75 37.74 16.90 -7.32
N GLN A 76 38.46 17.76 -8.06
CA GLN A 76 38.10 19.17 -8.19
C GLN A 76 36.73 19.38 -8.82
N PHE A 77 36.39 18.62 -9.86
CA PHE A 77 35.08 18.70 -10.49
C PHE A 77 33.93 18.31 -9.54
N LEU A 78 34.14 17.33 -8.66
CA LEU A 78 33.17 16.98 -7.62
C LEU A 78 33.05 18.09 -6.58
N ILE A 79 34.16 18.68 -6.15
CA ILE A 79 34.19 19.81 -5.22
C ILE A 79 33.38 20.97 -5.80
N ASP A 80 33.60 21.34 -7.06
CA ASP A 80 32.88 22.45 -7.71
C ASP A 80 31.35 22.22 -7.74
N ILE A 81 30.91 20.97 -7.93
CA ILE A 81 29.48 20.60 -7.89
C ILE A 81 28.93 20.72 -6.47
N ILE A 82 29.68 20.22 -5.48
CA ILE A 82 29.29 20.24 -4.07
C ILE A 82 29.14 21.68 -3.58
N GLU A 83 30.10 22.54 -3.91
CA GLU A 83 30.07 23.97 -3.60
C GLU A 83 28.88 24.64 -4.27
N THR A 84 28.59 24.35 -5.54
CA THR A 84 27.42 24.93 -6.24
C THR A 84 26.10 24.52 -5.58
N ILE A 85 25.97 23.28 -5.12
CA ILE A 85 24.78 22.82 -4.36
C ILE A 85 24.72 23.54 -3.02
N GLN A 86 25.84 23.64 -2.32
CA GLN A 86 25.92 24.33 -1.02
C GLN A 86 25.54 25.81 -1.15
N GLU A 87 26.01 26.51 -2.19
CA GLU A 87 25.64 27.90 -2.48
C GLU A 87 24.14 28.05 -2.74
N GLU A 88 23.54 27.13 -3.51
CA GLU A 88 22.13 27.18 -3.89
C GLU A 88 21.17 26.90 -2.71
N PHE A 89 21.56 26.01 -1.79
CA PHE A 89 20.68 25.55 -0.69
C PHE A 89 21.12 25.99 0.71
N GLY A 90 22.30 26.59 0.84
CA GLY A 90 22.93 26.97 2.10
C GLY A 90 23.65 25.82 2.83
N SER A 91 23.45 24.57 2.39
CA SER A 91 24.12 23.38 2.92
C SER A 91 24.09 22.24 1.91
N CYS A 92 25.01 21.27 2.06
CA CYS A 92 25.05 20.07 1.22
C CYS A 92 25.37 18.82 2.04
N LEU A 93 24.61 17.72 1.88
CA LEU A 93 24.90 16.41 2.47
C LEU A 93 25.41 15.41 1.44
N ILE A 94 26.55 14.80 1.75
CA ILE A 94 27.18 13.74 0.96
C ILE A 94 27.09 12.45 1.75
N ILE A 95 26.49 11.42 1.15
CA ILE A 95 26.59 10.05 1.67
C ILE A 95 27.41 9.24 0.68
N GLU A 96 28.61 8.84 1.08
CA GLU A 96 29.46 7.96 0.28
C GLU A 96 29.32 6.51 0.74
N LEU A 97 29.13 5.58 -0.21
CA LEU A 97 29.09 4.14 0.10
C LEU A 97 30.23 3.39 -0.59
N TRP A 98 30.89 2.51 0.17
CA TRP A 98 31.92 1.60 -0.34
C TRP A 98 31.84 0.21 0.27
N VAL A 99 32.60 -0.72 -0.32
CA VAL A 99 32.71 -2.08 0.17
C VAL A 99 33.92 -2.18 1.09
N ASP A 100 33.70 -2.79 2.25
CA ASP A 100 34.74 -3.15 3.20
C ASP A 100 34.54 -4.62 3.60
N ALA A 101 35.11 -5.52 2.80
CA ALA A 101 34.91 -6.97 2.93
C ALA A 101 35.52 -7.54 4.23
N GLU A 102 36.44 -6.82 4.86
CA GLU A 102 37.11 -7.22 6.10
C GLU A 102 36.37 -6.70 7.35
N SER A 103 35.31 -5.90 7.17
CA SER A 103 34.48 -5.42 8.28
C SER A 103 33.81 -6.58 9.01
N ASN A 104 33.79 -6.50 10.35
CA ASN A 104 33.03 -7.41 11.21
C ASN A 104 31.53 -7.08 11.27
N ASN A 105 31.10 -5.96 10.67
CA ASN A 105 29.70 -5.52 10.65
C ASN A 105 29.21 -5.47 9.20
N ASP A 106 27.96 -5.87 8.98
CA ASP A 106 27.30 -5.79 7.67
C ASP A 106 27.31 -4.36 7.12
N VAL A 107 27.03 -3.37 7.98
CA VAL A 107 27.06 -1.94 7.65
C VAL A 107 27.71 -1.14 8.78
N SER A 108 28.76 -0.37 8.46
CA SER A 108 29.36 0.59 9.37
C SER A 108 29.12 2.02 8.92
N ILE A 109 28.66 2.86 9.85
CA ILE A 109 28.33 4.27 9.63
C ILE A 109 29.47 5.12 10.18
N HIS A 110 30.28 5.66 9.28
CA HIS A 110 31.48 6.43 9.60
C HIS A 110 31.14 7.92 9.68
N VAL A 111 31.51 8.55 10.79
CA VAL A 111 31.25 9.98 11.02
C VAL A 111 32.45 10.64 11.71
N ALA A 112 32.86 11.80 11.19
CA ALA A 112 33.90 12.63 11.79
C ALA A 112 33.36 13.97 12.34
N GLN A 113 32.34 14.52 11.67
CA GLN A 113 31.74 15.79 12.06
C GLN A 113 30.78 15.60 13.23
N LYS A 114 31.01 16.30 14.35
CA LYS A 114 30.09 16.26 15.51
C LYS A 114 28.66 16.67 15.14
N VAL A 115 28.52 17.66 14.25
CA VAL A 115 27.21 18.16 13.77
C VAL A 115 26.44 17.14 12.92
N ALA A 116 27.13 16.18 12.30
CA ALA A 116 26.51 15.10 11.52
C ALA A 116 26.19 13.84 12.35
N LEU A 117 26.62 13.79 13.62
CA LEU A 117 26.38 12.63 14.49
C LEU A 117 24.88 12.31 14.67
N PRO A 118 23.96 13.28 14.85
CA PRO A 118 22.53 12.98 14.94
C PRO A 118 21.98 12.27 13.69
N LEU A 119 22.48 12.63 12.49
CA LEU A 119 22.11 11.93 11.24
C LEU A 119 22.68 10.51 11.21
N ALA A 120 23.92 10.31 11.65
CA ALA A 120 24.50 8.96 11.75
C ALA A 120 23.72 8.06 12.73
N GLU A 121 23.30 8.60 13.87
CA GLU A 121 22.43 7.91 14.83
C GLU A 121 21.04 7.63 14.26
N TYR A 122 20.51 8.57 13.46
CA TYR A 122 19.25 8.38 12.74
C TYR A 122 19.33 7.26 11.70
N ILE A 123 20.40 7.21 10.90
CA ILE A 123 20.67 6.11 9.97
C ILE A 123 20.73 4.78 10.73
N HIS A 124 21.52 4.72 11.81
CA HIS A 124 21.71 3.52 12.62
C HIS A 124 20.39 2.98 13.19
N LYS A 125 19.59 3.88 13.77
CA LYS A 125 18.26 3.54 14.30
C LYS A 125 17.33 2.99 13.22
N ASN A 126 17.29 3.62 12.05
CA ASN A 126 16.41 3.18 10.97
C ASN A 126 16.85 1.85 10.35
N LEU A 127 18.15 1.60 10.20
CA LEU A 127 18.64 0.31 9.72
C LEU A 127 18.25 -0.83 10.67
N ARG A 128 18.34 -0.63 11.99
CA ARG A 128 17.91 -1.64 12.97
C ARG A 128 16.41 -1.93 12.94
N ILE A 129 15.61 -0.96 12.49
CA ILE A 129 14.16 -1.13 12.34
C ILE A 129 13.85 -1.87 11.04
N GLU A 130 14.47 -1.48 9.92
CA GLU A 130 14.16 -2.04 8.60
C GLU A 130 14.85 -3.39 8.34
N ALA A 131 16.03 -3.61 8.92
CA ALA A 131 16.85 -4.82 8.77
C ALA A 131 17.47 -5.23 10.12
N PRO A 132 16.65 -5.77 11.04
CA PRO A 132 17.10 -6.17 12.38
C PRO A 132 18.13 -7.31 12.36
N ASP A 133 18.22 -8.04 11.25
CA ASP A 133 19.16 -9.11 10.98
C ASP A 133 20.56 -8.62 10.58
N LEU A 134 20.71 -7.35 10.15
CA LEU A 134 22.00 -6.78 9.78
C LEU A 134 22.73 -6.20 10.99
N GLN A 135 24.00 -6.58 11.15
CA GLN A 135 24.89 -6.01 12.16
C GLN A 135 25.34 -4.60 11.75
N THR A 136 25.00 -3.63 12.59
CA THR A 136 25.21 -2.21 12.32
C THR A 136 25.92 -1.50 13.47
N ASN A 137 26.92 -0.67 13.16
CA ASN A 137 27.64 0.15 14.13
C ASN A 137 27.92 1.57 13.64
N ILE A 138 28.21 2.47 14.58
CA ILE A 138 28.67 3.84 14.30
C ILE A 138 30.16 3.91 14.63
N VAL A 139 30.96 4.33 13.65
CA VAL A 139 32.41 4.50 13.76
C VAL A 139 32.72 6.00 13.82
N LYS A 140 33.07 6.48 15.03
CA LYS A 140 33.49 7.87 15.25
C LYS A 140 34.99 8.00 14.99
N GLN A 141 35.38 8.91 14.11
CA GLN A 141 36.77 9.05 13.69
C GLN A 141 37.23 10.50 13.59
N LYS A 142 38.56 10.71 13.66
CA LYS A 142 39.16 12.05 13.60
C LYS A 142 39.34 12.58 12.18
N LYS A 143 39.56 11.69 11.22
CA LYS A 143 39.72 12.01 9.79
C LYS A 143 38.39 11.84 9.06
N MET A 144 38.21 12.57 7.98
CA MET A 144 37.00 12.47 7.18
C MET A 144 36.81 11.05 6.62
N PRO A 145 35.60 10.45 6.76
CA PRO A 145 35.30 9.21 6.07
C PRO A 145 35.37 9.37 4.56
N HIS A 146 36.00 8.39 3.92
CA HIS A 146 36.02 8.26 2.47
C HIS A 146 36.27 6.80 2.11
N ASN A 147 35.94 6.43 0.87
CA ASN A 147 36.34 5.14 0.31
C ASN A 147 37.90 5.00 0.39
N PRO A 148 38.45 3.92 0.98
CA PRO A 148 39.89 3.74 1.19
C PRO A 148 40.75 3.81 -0.09
N TYR A 149 40.17 3.51 -1.26
CA TYR A 149 40.88 3.55 -2.53
C TYR A 149 41.06 4.99 -3.09
N PHE A 150 40.39 5.97 -2.48
CA PHE A 150 40.35 7.36 -2.94
C PHE A 150 40.86 8.33 -1.88
N SER A 151 41.17 9.55 -2.27
CA SER A 151 41.45 10.65 -1.34
C SER A 151 40.15 11.28 -0.82
N SER A 152 40.22 11.89 0.36
CA SER A 152 39.14 12.74 0.87
C SER A 152 38.94 13.93 -0.07
N LEU A 153 37.69 14.25 -0.39
CA LEU A 153 37.35 15.40 -1.24
C LEU A 153 37.60 16.73 -0.51
N PHE A 154 37.34 16.77 0.80
CA PHE A 154 37.55 17.95 1.63
C PHE A 154 38.34 17.61 2.90
N PRO A 155 39.14 18.54 3.44
CA PRO A 155 39.59 18.50 4.82
C PRO A 155 38.43 18.78 5.79
N LEU A 156 38.57 18.34 7.04
CA LEU A 156 37.50 18.47 8.05
C LEU A 156 37.12 19.94 8.35
N THR A 157 38.08 20.86 8.27
CA THR A 157 37.91 22.28 8.57
C THR A 157 37.01 22.97 7.55
N GLU A 158 37.28 22.78 6.24
CA GLU A 158 36.48 23.38 5.16
C GLU A 158 35.02 22.92 5.17
N LEU A 159 34.77 21.66 5.53
CA LEU A 159 33.40 21.15 5.65
C LEU A 159 32.60 21.84 6.77
N GLN A 160 33.26 22.18 7.88
CA GLN A 160 32.63 22.86 9.01
C GLN A 160 32.33 24.33 8.70
N GLU A 161 33.21 24.99 7.95
CA GLU A 161 33.05 26.39 7.56
C GLU A 161 31.95 26.56 6.49
N ASN A 162 31.79 25.59 5.59
CA ASN A 162 30.88 25.69 4.45
C ASN A 162 29.52 24.99 4.63
N ASN A 163 29.14 24.55 5.83
CA ASN A 163 27.90 23.78 6.06
C ASN A 163 27.75 22.56 5.13
N ILE A 164 28.87 21.89 4.83
CA ILE A 164 28.90 20.65 4.04
C ILE A 164 29.01 19.47 5.01
N PHE A 165 28.07 18.54 4.92
CA PHE A 165 27.99 17.35 5.76
C PHE A 165 28.43 16.12 4.97
N SER A 166 29.21 15.24 5.57
CA SER A 166 29.64 14.00 4.93
C SER A 166 29.59 12.82 5.89
N ILE A 167 28.93 11.76 5.44
CA ILE A 167 28.77 10.49 6.15
C ILE A 167 29.26 9.37 5.22
N GLY A 168 30.07 8.47 5.75
CA GLY A 168 30.52 7.29 5.04
C GLY A 168 29.76 6.04 5.46
N LEU A 169 29.44 5.18 4.50
CA LEU A 169 28.82 3.87 4.73
C LEU A 169 29.74 2.79 4.14
N SER A 170 30.31 1.95 5.00
CA SER A 170 31.03 0.76 4.54
C SER A 170 30.16 -0.48 4.68
N ILE A 171 30.22 -1.39 3.72
CA ILE A 171 29.43 -2.62 3.71
C ILE A 171 30.29 -3.87 3.51
N GLN A 172 30.01 -4.91 4.28
CA GLN A 172 30.71 -6.21 4.16
C GLN A 172 30.28 -6.99 2.91
N ASN A 173 29.08 -6.71 2.39
CA ASN A 173 28.50 -7.34 1.19
C ASN A 173 28.17 -8.83 1.40
N THR A 174 27.42 -9.11 2.47
CA THR A 174 26.97 -10.44 2.91
C THR A 174 25.94 -11.09 1.98
N TYR A 175 25.42 -10.37 0.99
CA TYR A 175 24.56 -10.91 -0.07
C TYR A 175 25.33 -11.63 -1.20
N PHE A 176 26.63 -11.87 -1.03
CA PHE A 176 27.39 -12.80 -1.86
C PHE A 176 27.84 -13.99 -1.02
N HIS A 177 27.68 -15.19 -1.57
CA HIS A 177 28.27 -16.40 -1.00
C HIS A 177 29.80 -16.33 -1.10
N ALA A 178 30.52 -17.09 -0.25
CA ALA A 178 31.98 -17.18 -0.27
C ALA A 178 32.54 -17.62 -1.65
N SER A 179 31.74 -18.35 -2.43
CA SER A 179 32.06 -18.74 -3.82
C SER A 179 31.95 -17.60 -4.85
N GLY A 180 31.51 -16.41 -4.45
CA GLY A 180 31.24 -15.28 -5.34
C GLY A 180 29.86 -15.30 -6.00
N THR A 181 28.98 -16.23 -5.62
CA THR A 181 27.60 -16.32 -6.13
C THR A 181 26.71 -15.29 -5.45
N LEU A 182 25.94 -14.53 -6.23
CA LEU A 182 24.97 -13.58 -5.70
C LEU A 182 23.79 -14.32 -5.03
N LEU A 183 23.37 -13.87 -3.85
CA LEU A 183 22.21 -14.38 -3.11
C LEU A 183 21.03 -13.40 -3.31
N PRO A 184 20.09 -13.66 -4.25
CA PRO A 184 19.16 -12.63 -4.71
C PRO A 184 18.19 -12.13 -3.63
N LEU A 185 17.80 -13.00 -2.69
CA LEU A 185 16.89 -12.63 -1.60
C LEU A 185 17.57 -11.71 -0.59
N LEU A 186 18.83 -12.00 -0.22
CA LEU A 186 19.62 -11.15 0.67
C LEU A 186 19.96 -9.82 0.00
N GLU A 187 20.30 -9.84 -1.29
CA GLU A 187 20.59 -8.62 -2.05
C GLU A 187 19.38 -7.69 -2.13
N ARG A 188 18.19 -8.27 -2.35
CA ARG A 188 16.93 -7.54 -2.34
C ARG A 188 16.63 -6.94 -0.97
N HIS A 189 16.69 -7.75 0.09
CA HIS A 189 16.45 -7.30 1.47
C HIS A 189 17.37 -6.14 1.86
N PHE A 190 18.66 -6.27 1.54
CA PHE A 190 19.65 -5.21 1.74
C PHE A 190 19.30 -3.93 0.96
N ARG A 191 18.98 -4.04 -0.33
CA ARG A 191 18.64 -2.89 -1.19
C ARG A 191 17.39 -2.15 -0.73
N GLU A 192 16.35 -2.89 -0.36
CA GLU A 192 15.08 -2.35 0.17
C GLU A 192 15.33 -1.57 1.47
N SER A 193 16.05 -2.19 2.42
CA SER A 193 16.34 -1.62 3.74
C SER A 193 17.23 -0.37 3.64
N MET A 194 18.27 -0.42 2.80
CA MET A 194 19.16 0.73 2.57
C MET A 194 18.42 1.88 1.88
N SER A 195 17.63 1.62 0.85
CA SER A 195 16.92 2.67 0.12
C SER A 195 15.92 3.41 1.01
N LYS A 196 15.17 2.69 1.86
CA LYS A 196 14.25 3.31 2.84
C LYS A 196 15.00 4.15 3.86
N THR A 197 16.09 3.61 4.40
CA THR A 197 16.94 4.32 5.37
C THR A 197 17.49 5.61 4.77
N LEU A 198 18.06 5.55 3.56
CA LEU A 198 18.61 6.73 2.88
C LEU A 198 17.52 7.78 2.62
N SER A 199 16.35 7.37 2.13
CA SER A 199 15.21 8.27 1.91
C SER A 199 14.82 9.04 3.18
N ARG A 200 14.67 8.33 4.31
CA ARG A 200 14.33 8.94 5.61
C ARG A 200 15.44 9.89 6.09
N THR A 201 16.70 9.48 5.96
CA THR A 201 17.84 10.30 6.36
C THR A 201 17.93 11.59 5.56
N PHE A 202 17.74 11.52 4.25
CA PHE A 202 17.75 12.70 3.40
C PHE A 202 16.63 13.68 3.75
N PHE A 203 15.46 13.17 4.11
CA PHE A 203 14.38 14.02 4.59
C PHE A 203 14.68 14.67 5.94
N GLU A 204 15.15 13.89 6.91
CA GLU A 204 15.50 14.41 8.22
C GLU A 204 16.62 15.45 8.10
N TYR A 205 17.55 15.25 7.17
CA TYR A 205 18.56 16.24 6.79
C TYR A 205 17.93 17.54 6.29
N VAL A 206 17.04 17.48 5.28
CA VAL A 206 16.36 18.68 4.76
C VAL A 206 15.61 19.41 5.89
N ARG A 207 14.96 18.66 6.78
CA ARG A 207 14.19 19.22 7.89
C ARG A 207 15.03 19.94 8.94
N LEU A 208 16.21 19.42 9.27
CA LEU A 208 17.01 19.90 10.40
C LEU A 208 18.18 20.80 9.99
N TYR A 209 18.69 20.66 8.77
CA TYR A 209 19.99 21.23 8.37
C TYR A 209 19.90 22.12 7.12
N THR A 210 18.70 22.45 6.65
CA THR A 210 18.51 23.36 5.51
C THR A 210 17.50 24.45 5.87
N ASN A 211 17.60 25.61 5.20
CA ASN A 211 16.63 26.70 5.35
C ASN A 211 15.34 26.47 4.55
N LEU A 212 15.19 25.29 3.93
CA LEU A 212 14.01 24.93 3.18
C LEU A 212 12.87 24.62 4.15
N ASN A 213 11.74 25.33 4.02
CA ASN A 213 10.54 24.96 4.78
C ASN A 213 10.09 23.56 4.33
N PRO A 214 10.11 22.53 5.20
CA PRO A 214 9.78 21.15 4.79
C PRO A 214 8.34 21.02 4.28
N ALA A 215 7.43 21.90 4.70
CA ALA A 215 6.05 21.96 4.22
C ALA A 215 5.91 22.66 2.86
N LYS A 216 6.80 23.59 2.49
CA LYS A 216 6.86 24.18 1.14
C LYS A 216 7.74 23.38 0.17
N PHE A 217 8.72 22.62 0.69
CA PHE A 217 9.51 21.67 -0.09
C PHE A 217 8.73 20.39 -0.38
N LYS A 218 7.73 20.08 0.45
CA LYS A 218 6.64 19.16 0.11
C LYS A 218 5.88 19.71 -1.10
N LEU A 219 5.89 18.92 -2.19
CA LEU A 219 4.78 18.74 -3.11
C LEU A 219 4.58 19.78 -4.24
N ASN A 220 5.64 20.05 -5.00
CA ASN A 220 5.55 20.06 -6.47
C ASN A 220 6.58 19.05 -7.01
N ILE A 221 6.50 17.83 -6.50
CA ILE A 221 7.38 16.72 -6.86
C ILE A 221 6.48 15.73 -7.58
N ASN A 222 6.47 15.77 -8.92
CA ASN A 222 6.07 14.61 -9.71
C ASN A 222 7.39 14.02 -10.18
N LYS A 223 7.89 12.97 -9.52
CA LYS A 223 9.01 12.20 -10.07
C LYS A 223 8.49 11.54 -11.33
N GLU A 224 9.21 11.74 -12.44
CA GLU A 224 8.86 11.07 -13.68
C GLU A 224 9.01 9.56 -13.48
N ILE A 225 7.89 8.85 -13.59
CA ILE A 225 7.87 7.40 -13.49
C ILE A 225 8.50 6.87 -14.77
N THR A 226 9.51 6.02 -14.62
CA THR A 226 10.22 5.47 -15.76
C THR A 226 9.25 4.64 -16.63
N PRO A 227 9.42 4.63 -17.96
CA PRO A 227 8.50 3.93 -18.87
C PRO A 227 8.28 2.45 -18.51
N ASN A 228 9.34 1.75 -18.09
CA ASN A 228 9.25 0.34 -17.66
C ASN A 228 8.28 0.13 -16.48
N ILE A 229 8.21 1.04 -15.52
CA ILE A 229 7.27 0.94 -14.39
C ILE A 229 5.84 1.11 -14.90
N ILE A 230 5.59 2.08 -15.79
CA ILE A 230 4.27 2.33 -16.37
C ILE A 230 3.81 1.13 -17.21
N GLU A 231 4.71 0.53 -17.99
CA GLU A 231 4.42 -0.66 -18.80
C GLU A 231 4.04 -1.86 -17.93
N ILE A 232 4.80 -2.13 -16.86
CA ILE A 232 4.51 -3.22 -15.93
C ILE A 232 3.19 -2.97 -15.18
N ASP A 233 2.94 -1.74 -14.71
CA ASP A 233 1.69 -1.35 -14.05
C ASP A 233 0.47 -1.60 -14.96
N LYS A 234 0.56 -1.17 -16.23
CA LYS A 234 -0.48 -1.42 -17.24
C LYS A 234 -0.67 -2.92 -17.53
N ALA A 235 0.40 -3.69 -17.59
CA ALA A 235 0.32 -5.12 -17.83
C ALA A 235 -0.33 -5.87 -16.66
N LEU A 236 0.04 -5.55 -15.41
CA LEU A 236 -0.62 -6.05 -14.20
C LEU A 236 -2.11 -5.70 -14.21
N LEU A 237 -2.43 -4.46 -14.59
CA LEU A 237 -3.82 -4.01 -14.72
C LEU A 237 -4.58 -4.83 -15.75
N ALA A 238 -4.00 -5.03 -16.94
CA ALA A 238 -4.63 -5.79 -18.01
C ALA A 238 -4.95 -7.22 -17.56
N GLU A 239 -4.01 -7.91 -16.92
CA GLU A 239 -4.23 -9.27 -16.43
C GLU A 239 -5.30 -9.33 -15.34
N SER A 240 -5.26 -8.42 -14.35
CA SER A 240 -6.28 -8.33 -13.31
C SER A 240 -7.68 -8.06 -13.86
N GLN A 241 -7.79 -7.41 -15.03
CA GLN A 241 -9.08 -7.10 -15.66
C GLN A 241 -9.66 -8.24 -16.50
N ARG A 242 -8.93 -9.34 -16.70
CA ARG A 242 -9.43 -10.49 -17.48
C ARG A 242 -10.46 -11.33 -16.73
N PHE A 243 -10.53 -11.18 -15.41
CA PHE A 243 -11.45 -11.92 -14.56
C PHE A 243 -12.10 -11.02 -13.50
N ASP A 244 -13.25 -11.46 -13.02
CA ASP A 244 -13.89 -10.90 -11.83
C ASP A 244 -13.98 -12.04 -10.80
N PHE A 245 -13.01 -12.05 -9.88
CA PHE A 245 -12.85 -13.12 -8.91
C PHE A 245 -14.15 -13.37 -8.12
N LEU A 246 -14.75 -12.31 -7.58
CA LEU A 246 -15.97 -12.42 -6.77
C LEU A 246 -17.14 -12.94 -7.59
N MET A 247 -17.27 -12.51 -8.84
CA MET A 247 -18.32 -13.04 -9.73
C MET A 247 -18.13 -14.53 -10.04
N LEU A 248 -16.88 -14.99 -10.21
CA LEU A 248 -16.55 -16.37 -10.54
C LEU A 248 -16.70 -17.33 -9.34
N VAL A 249 -16.54 -16.84 -8.12
CA VAL A 249 -16.77 -17.63 -6.89
C VAL A 249 -18.16 -17.43 -6.28
N THR A 250 -19.04 -16.65 -6.92
CA THR A 250 -20.43 -16.48 -6.46
C THR A 250 -21.37 -17.43 -7.19
N PRO A 251 -22.15 -18.26 -6.46
CA PRO A 251 -23.08 -19.19 -7.07
C PRO A 251 -24.15 -18.51 -7.94
N THR A 252 -24.57 -19.18 -9.02
CA THR A 252 -25.62 -18.69 -9.93
C THR A 252 -27.02 -19.19 -9.56
N ASN A 253 -27.11 -20.29 -8.80
CA ASN A 253 -28.36 -20.99 -8.48
C ASN A 253 -28.83 -20.77 -7.02
N VAL A 254 -28.52 -19.63 -6.39
CA VAL A 254 -28.76 -19.40 -4.95
C VAL A 254 -30.22 -19.64 -4.54
N GLN A 255 -31.20 -19.17 -5.32
CA GLN A 255 -32.62 -19.35 -4.99
C GLN A 255 -33.06 -20.82 -5.07
N GLU A 256 -32.63 -21.54 -6.11
CA GLU A 256 -32.91 -22.97 -6.27
C GLU A 256 -32.25 -23.80 -5.16
N ALA A 257 -30.99 -23.48 -4.83
CA ALA A 257 -30.25 -24.11 -3.75
C ALA A 257 -30.96 -23.89 -2.41
N TRP A 258 -31.49 -22.69 -2.15
CA TRP A 258 -32.29 -22.39 -0.96
C TRP A 258 -33.57 -23.23 -0.88
N GLN A 259 -34.37 -23.25 -1.95
CA GLN A 259 -35.61 -24.03 -1.97
C GLN A 259 -35.34 -25.53 -1.79
N THR A 260 -34.29 -26.05 -2.43
CA THR A 260 -33.89 -27.45 -2.28
C THR A 260 -33.43 -27.76 -0.87
N PHE A 261 -32.63 -26.88 -0.26
CA PHE A 261 -32.18 -27.03 1.12
C PHE A 261 -33.35 -27.05 2.11
N LYS A 262 -34.32 -26.14 1.94
CA LYS A 262 -35.54 -26.08 2.73
C LYS A 262 -36.45 -27.29 2.55
N ASN A 263 -36.66 -27.74 1.31
CA ASN A 263 -37.48 -28.92 1.00
C ASN A 263 -36.90 -30.21 1.58
N ASN A 264 -35.57 -30.29 1.68
CA ASN A 264 -34.86 -31.38 2.34
C ASN A 264 -34.79 -31.22 3.87
N ARG A 265 -35.54 -30.27 4.46
CA ARG A 265 -35.55 -29.98 5.91
C ARG A 265 -34.14 -29.76 6.48
N PHE A 266 -33.30 -29.08 5.71
CA PHE A 266 -31.94 -28.71 6.09
C PHE A 266 -30.98 -29.90 6.32
N ALA A 267 -31.35 -31.12 5.92
CA ALA A 267 -30.60 -32.34 6.25
C ALA A 267 -29.38 -32.62 5.33
N LYS A 268 -29.21 -31.88 4.23
CA LYS A 268 -28.14 -32.10 3.25
C LYS A 268 -27.52 -30.79 2.83
N ASN A 269 -26.20 -30.78 2.58
CA ASN A 269 -25.51 -29.61 2.03
C ASN A 269 -26.16 -29.17 0.70
N PRO A 270 -26.37 -27.85 0.50
CA PRO A 270 -26.82 -27.33 -0.79
C PRO A 270 -25.75 -27.51 -1.87
N VAL A 271 -26.20 -27.72 -3.11
CA VAL A 271 -25.31 -27.81 -4.28
C VAL A 271 -25.25 -26.46 -4.98
N PHE A 272 -24.07 -25.86 -5.04
CA PHE A 272 -23.83 -24.58 -5.69
C PHE A 272 -23.28 -24.77 -7.11
N GLN A 273 -23.85 -24.04 -8.06
CA GLN A 273 -23.40 -23.97 -9.44
C GLN A 273 -22.69 -22.65 -9.70
N TYR A 274 -21.66 -22.67 -10.53
CA TYR A 274 -20.82 -21.50 -10.79
C TYR A 274 -20.67 -21.26 -12.29
N ARG A 275 -20.31 -20.02 -12.63
CA ARG A 275 -20.03 -19.62 -14.01
C ARG A 275 -18.82 -20.39 -14.57
N PRO A 276 -18.84 -20.82 -15.84
CA PRO A 276 -17.65 -21.34 -16.51
C PRO A 276 -16.49 -20.33 -16.45
N MET A 277 -15.27 -20.83 -16.37
CA MET A 277 -14.06 -19.99 -16.37
C MET A 277 -13.86 -19.41 -17.78
N PRO A 278 -13.84 -18.07 -17.94
CA PRO A 278 -13.72 -17.44 -19.26
C PRO A 278 -12.27 -17.37 -19.76
N ILE A 279 -11.31 -17.76 -18.92
CA ILE A 279 -9.87 -17.66 -19.15
C ILE A 279 -9.16 -18.90 -18.62
N ASP A 280 -8.00 -19.17 -19.21
CA ASP A 280 -7.05 -20.18 -18.74
C ASP A 280 -6.14 -19.57 -17.65
N PRO A 281 -6.19 -20.08 -16.41
CA PRO A 281 -5.38 -19.56 -15.29
C PRO A 281 -3.88 -19.70 -15.51
N ASP A 282 -3.40 -20.74 -16.18
CA ASP A 282 -1.96 -20.94 -16.46
C ASP A 282 -1.42 -19.87 -17.42
N LEU A 283 -2.23 -19.46 -18.40
CA LEU A 283 -1.87 -18.36 -19.30
C LEU A 283 -1.74 -17.03 -18.56
N VAL A 284 -2.64 -16.75 -17.61
CA VAL A 284 -2.54 -15.56 -16.75
C VAL A 284 -1.28 -15.61 -15.90
N LYS A 285 -1.04 -16.73 -15.20
CA LYS A 285 0.15 -16.94 -14.37
C LYS A 285 1.43 -16.73 -15.18
N ARG A 286 1.52 -17.32 -16.37
CA ARG A 286 2.67 -17.13 -17.26
C ARG A 286 2.89 -15.66 -17.63
N ASN A 287 1.82 -14.94 -18.00
CA ASN A 287 1.91 -13.52 -18.35
C ASN A 287 2.38 -12.68 -17.15
N LEU A 288 1.87 -12.97 -15.95
CA LEU A 288 2.25 -12.31 -14.71
C LEU A 288 3.74 -12.52 -14.37
N TYR A 289 4.26 -13.75 -14.52
CA TYR A 289 5.66 -14.06 -14.20
C TYR A 289 6.67 -13.66 -15.27
N ASN A 290 6.22 -13.38 -16.50
CA ASN A 290 7.05 -12.79 -17.55
C ASN A 290 7.31 -11.28 -17.38
N LEU A 291 6.65 -10.62 -16.42
CA LEU A 291 6.86 -9.20 -16.15
C LEU A 291 8.24 -8.97 -15.49
N PRO A 292 9.11 -8.12 -16.06
CA PRO A 292 10.48 -7.90 -15.58
C PRO A 292 10.52 -6.96 -14.36
N ILE A 293 9.84 -7.33 -13.27
CA ILE A 293 9.75 -6.53 -12.03
C ILE A 293 11.13 -6.40 -11.35
N GLU A 294 12.04 -7.33 -11.60
CA GLU A 294 13.44 -7.29 -11.21
C GLU A 294 14.20 -6.08 -11.75
N ASP A 295 13.80 -5.54 -12.90
CA ASP A 295 14.45 -4.38 -13.54
C ASP A 295 14.02 -3.04 -12.92
N ILE A 296 13.04 -3.06 -12.01
CA ILE A 296 12.59 -1.87 -11.29
C ILE A 296 13.63 -1.49 -10.23
N LEU A 297 14.28 -0.34 -10.45
CA LEU A 297 15.29 0.21 -9.55
C LEU A 297 14.71 0.66 -8.20
N ASP A 298 13.45 1.11 -8.18
CA ASP A 298 12.80 1.55 -6.95
C ASP A 298 12.30 0.35 -6.14
N PRO A 299 12.89 0.08 -4.95
CA PRO A 299 12.55 -1.11 -4.18
C PRO A 299 11.10 -1.12 -3.71
N ASN A 300 10.53 0.03 -3.36
CA ASN A 300 9.17 0.14 -2.88
C ASN A 300 8.17 -0.17 -3.99
N ILE A 301 8.37 0.38 -5.18
CA ILE A 301 7.51 0.07 -6.35
C ILE A 301 7.67 -1.40 -6.76
N ALA A 302 8.90 -1.90 -6.81
CA ALA A 302 9.17 -3.30 -7.14
C ALA A 302 8.50 -4.26 -6.16
N TYR A 303 8.53 -3.95 -4.86
CA TYR A 303 7.83 -4.70 -3.82
C TYR A 303 6.31 -4.69 -4.03
N LEU A 304 5.70 -3.51 -4.24
CA LEU A 304 4.25 -3.39 -4.50
C LEU A 304 3.82 -4.25 -5.70
N PHE A 305 4.58 -4.25 -6.79
CA PHE A 305 4.26 -5.01 -7.99
C PHE A 305 4.45 -6.52 -7.81
N ARG A 306 5.50 -6.95 -7.10
CA ARG A 306 5.69 -8.38 -6.76
C ARG A 306 4.56 -8.90 -5.90
N ASP A 307 4.16 -8.11 -4.90
CA ASP A 307 3.07 -8.47 -4.02
C ASP A 307 1.77 -8.58 -4.84
N LYS A 308 1.50 -7.60 -5.73
CA LYS A 308 0.31 -7.64 -6.60
C LYS A 308 0.31 -8.84 -7.54
N ARG A 309 1.44 -9.15 -8.15
CA ARG A 309 1.62 -10.35 -8.98
C ARG A 309 1.27 -11.61 -8.18
N ARG A 310 1.77 -11.73 -6.94
CA ARG A 310 1.53 -12.88 -6.08
C ARG A 310 0.04 -13.02 -5.73
N GLU A 311 -0.64 -11.94 -5.36
CA GLU A 311 -2.08 -11.97 -5.09
C GLU A 311 -2.89 -12.46 -6.31
N LEU A 312 -2.56 -11.98 -7.52
CA LEU A 312 -3.26 -12.41 -8.73
C LEU A 312 -3.02 -13.90 -9.03
N ASP A 313 -1.81 -14.40 -8.78
CA ASP A 313 -1.44 -15.82 -8.89
C ASP A 313 -2.18 -16.70 -7.86
N GLU A 314 -2.23 -16.26 -6.60
CA GLU A 314 -3.01 -16.91 -5.53
C GLU A 314 -4.50 -16.95 -5.90
N MET A 315 -5.06 -15.86 -6.41
CA MET A 315 -6.45 -15.82 -6.89
C MET A 315 -6.69 -16.75 -8.09
N MET A 316 -5.74 -16.89 -9.02
CA MET A 316 -5.85 -17.85 -10.13
C MET A 316 -5.87 -19.29 -9.61
N SER A 317 -4.96 -19.63 -8.69
CA SER A 317 -4.93 -20.95 -8.06
C SER A 317 -6.23 -21.25 -7.31
N MET A 318 -6.78 -20.27 -6.58
CA MET A 318 -8.10 -20.40 -5.97
C MET A 318 -9.21 -20.67 -6.99
N LEU A 319 -9.17 -20.07 -8.18
CA LEU A 319 -10.18 -20.31 -9.19
C LEU A 319 -10.04 -21.69 -9.84
N ASP A 320 -8.82 -22.22 -9.96
CA ASP A 320 -8.54 -23.60 -10.35
C ASP A 320 -9.10 -24.59 -9.33
N ASP A 321 -8.93 -24.30 -8.04
CA ASP A 321 -9.36 -25.13 -6.91
C ASP A 321 -10.85 -24.97 -6.57
N ARG A 322 -11.63 -24.24 -7.37
CA ARG A 322 -13.04 -23.98 -7.08
C ARG A 322 -13.84 -25.30 -6.99
N ASN A 323 -14.56 -25.46 -5.88
CA ASN A 323 -15.29 -26.68 -5.48
C ASN A 323 -14.40 -27.85 -5.04
N SER A 324 -13.11 -27.61 -4.77
CA SER A 324 -12.24 -28.57 -4.09
C SER A 324 -12.01 -28.15 -2.63
N PRO A 325 -11.53 -29.09 -1.77
CA PRO A 325 -11.06 -28.75 -0.43
C PRO A 325 -9.88 -27.78 -0.41
N ASP A 326 -9.11 -27.67 -1.50
CA ASP A 326 -7.89 -26.85 -1.56
C ASP A 326 -8.20 -25.35 -1.66
N PHE A 327 -9.40 -24.98 -2.12
CA PHE A 327 -9.86 -23.58 -2.23
C PHE A 327 -9.67 -22.79 -0.94
N VAL A 328 -9.93 -23.41 0.21
CA VAL A 328 -9.84 -22.76 1.52
C VAL A 328 -8.41 -22.32 1.85
N HIS A 329 -7.40 -23.07 1.38
CA HIS A 329 -5.99 -22.73 1.59
C HIS A 329 -5.59 -21.47 0.83
N GLY A 330 -6.02 -21.35 -0.43
CA GLY A 330 -5.86 -20.10 -1.17
C GLY A 330 -6.64 -18.94 -0.53
N SER A 331 -7.85 -19.20 -0.01
CA SER A 331 -8.62 -18.17 0.69
C SER A 331 -7.90 -17.64 1.93
N LEU A 332 -7.24 -18.53 2.69
CA LEU A 332 -6.44 -18.15 3.85
C LEU A 332 -5.21 -17.31 3.45
N GLN A 333 -4.60 -17.58 2.29
CA GLN A 333 -3.47 -16.80 1.78
C GLN A 333 -3.90 -15.38 1.38
N VAL A 334 -5.03 -15.24 0.67
CA VAL A 334 -5.49 -13.95 0.14
C VAL A 334 -6.21 -13.11 1.19
N PHE A 335 -7.14 -13.70 1.95
CA PHE A 335 -8.02 -12.96 2.87
C PHE A 335 -7.68 -13.14 4.35
N GLY A 336 -6.76 -14.06 4.68
CA GLY A 336 -6.35 -14.33 6.04
C GLY A 336 -7.28 -15.25 6.83
N ASN A 337 -6.96 -15.41 8.11
CA ASN A 337 -7.64 -16.27 9.09
C ASN A 337 -8.42 -15.43 10.12
N VAL A 338 -9.34 -16.06 10.85
CA VAL A 338 -9.99 -15.52 12.04
C VAL A 338 -9.18 -15.86 13.29
N SER A 339 -8.71 -14.83 14.01
CA SER A 339 -8.04 -14.99 15.30
C SER A 339 -9.05 -15.27 16.43
N ASP A 340 -8.60 -15.89 17.52
CA ASP A 340 -9.45 -16.13 18.69
C ASP A 340 -9.95 -14.82 19.31
N GLN A 341 -9.13 -13.76 19.30
CA GLN A 341 -9.57 -12.44 19.73
C GLN A 341 -10.71 -11.91 18.87
N LEU A 342 -10.64 -12.06 17.54
CA LEU A 342 -11.71 -11.60 16.65
C LEU A 342 -12.99 -12.42 16.85
N LEU A 343 -12.87 -13.72 17.08
CA LEU A 343 -13.99 -14.61 17.41
C LEU A 343 -14.70 -14.16 18.68
N HIS A 344 -13.98 -13.99 19.78
CA HIS A 344 -14.56 -13.56 21.06
C HIS A 344 -15.23 -12.18 20.96
N VAL A 345 -14.65 -11.25 20.17
CA VAL A 345 -15.28 -9.96 19.93
C VAL A 345 -16.58 -10.11 19.15
N ALA A 346 -16.63 -10.99 18.15
CA ALA A 346 -17.85 -11.25 17.38
C ALA A 346 -18.95 -11.86 18.27
N GLU A 347 -18.62 -12.87 19.08
CA GLU A 347 -19.56 -13.47 20.04
C GLU A 347 -20.08 -12.43 21.04
N ALA A 348 -19.19 -11.61 21.61
CA ALA A 348 -19.58 -10.56 22.55
C ALA A 348 -20.50 -9.51 21.91
N ILE A 349 -20.28 -9.14 20.64
CA ILE A 349 -21.16 -8.21 19.91
C ILE A 349 -22.58 -8.76 19.85
N ILE A 350 -22.73 -10.03 19.48
CA ILE A 350 -24.04 -10.68 19.39
C ILE A 350 -24.72 -10.69 20.77
N THR A 351 -24.00 -11.13 21.81
CA THR A 351 -24.52 -11.18 23.19
C THR A 351 -25.00 -9.81 23.69
N VAL A 352 -24.24 -8.74 23.43
CA VAL A 352 -24.61 -7.38 23.85
C VAL A 352 -25.84 -6.88 23.09
N ILE A 353 -25.91 -7.13 21.78
CA ILE A 353 -27.07 -6.73 20.96
C ILE A 353 -28.34 -7.45 21.42
N ASP A 354 -28.26 -8.75 21.66
CA ASP A 354 -29.41 -9.54 22.08
C ASP A 354 -29.88 -9.15 23.50
N SER A 355 -28.95 -8.75 24.37
CA SER A 355 -29.26 -8.25 25.72
C SER A 355 -29.95 -6.88 25.74
N ASN A 356 -29.62 -5.99 24.79
CA ASN A 356 -30.19 -4.64 24.71
C ASN A 356 -31.61 -4.62 24.11
N GLY A 357 -32.05 -5.73 23.50
CA GLY A 357 -33.32 -5.82 22.78
C GLY A 357 -33.27 -5.13 21.41
N THR A 358 -33.84 -5.77 20.40
CA THR A 358 -33.84 -5.23 19.03
C THR A 358 -35.06 -4.34 18.81
N HIS A 359 -34.88 -3.03 18.94
CA HIS A 359 -35.87 -2.06 18.44
C HIS A 359 -35.78 -1.98 16.91
N THR A 360 -36.49 -2.87 16.22
CA THR A 360 -36.67 -2.76 14.78
C THR A 360 -37.66 -1.63 14.47
N GLN A 361 -37.15 -0.44 14.18
CA GLN A 361 -37.95 0.56 13.47
C GLN A 361 -38.21 0.05 12.06
N THR A 362 -39.38 -0.55 11.85
CA THR A 362 -39.85 -0.94 10.53
C THR A 362 -40.26 0.32 9.77
N SER A 363 -39.32 0.90 9.04
CA SER A 363 -39.67 1.92 8.06
C SER A 363 -40.50 1.31 6.94
N THR A 364 -41.69 1.87 6.76
CA THR A 364 -42.64 1.44 5.72
C THR A 364 -42.29 2.02 4.35
N SER A 365 -41.43 3.05 4.29
CA SER A 365 -41.06 3.73 3.04
C SER A 365 -39.82 3.10 2.40
N LYS A 366 -40.03 2.41 1.27
CA LYS A 366 -38.95 1.84 0.46
C LYS A 366 -38.69 2.69 -0.78
N LEU A 367 -37.43 2.95 -1.06
CA LEU A 367 -36.98 3.53 -2.33
C LEU A 367 -36.81 2.42 -3.37
N ASN A 368 -37.18 2.73 -4.61
CA ASN A 368 -36.93 1.87 -5.77
C ASN A 368 -35.55 2.14 -6.38
N ALA A 369 -35.17 1.32 -7.37
CA ALA A 369 -33.89 1.40 -8.07
C ALA A 369 -33.59 2.79 -8.68
N ARG A 370 -34.59 3.48 -9.23
CA ARG A 370 -34.42 4.81 -9.86
C ARG A 370 -34.19 5.90 -8.82
N GLU A 371 -34.93 5.87 -7.73
CA GLU A 371 -34.76 6.80 -6.61
C GLU A 371 -33.40 6.62 -5.95
N PHE A 372 -32.97 5.36 -5.75
CA PHE A 372 -31.63 5.07 -5.25
C PHE A 372 -30.53 5.54 -6.23
N ALA A 373 -30.73 5.37 -7.54
CA ALA A 373 -29.81 5.86 -8.56
C ALA A 373 -29.67 7.39 -8.56
N GLN A 374 -30.75 8.13 -8.26
CA GLN A 374 -30.70 9.59 -8.10
C GLN A 374 -29.83 9.99 -6.90
N LEU A 375 -29.98 9.31 -5.75
CA LEU A 375 -29.12 9.57 -4.58
C LEU A 375 -27.64 9.27 -4.88
N ALA A 376 -27.37 8.17 -5.56
CA ALA A 376 -26.01 7.84 -5.99
C ALA A 376 -25.42 8.88 -6.93
N THR A 377 -26.23 9.38 -7.87
CA THR A 377 -25.82 10.42 -8.81
C THR A 377 -25.50 11.72 -8.07
N ALA A 378 -26.32 12.13 -7.10
CA ALA A 378 -26.06 13.32 -6.29
C ALA A 378 -24.76 13.19 -5.48
N GLU A 379 -24.46 12.00 -4.96
CA GLU A 379 -23.20 11.76 -4.25
C GLU A 379 -21.99 11.79 -5.18
N ILE A 380 -22.12 11.26 -6.40
CA ILE A 380 -21.10 11.37 -7.44
C ILE A 380 -20.85 12.84 -7.80
N GLU A 381 -21.89 13.65 -7.96
CA GLU A 381 -21.74 15.09 -8.27
C GLU A 381 -21.01 15.84 -7.16
N TYR A 382 -21.17 15.45 -5.89
CA TYR A 382 -20.38 16.00 -4.78
C TYR A 382 -18.90 15.63 -4.84
N LEU A 383 -18.57 14.41 -5.30
CA LEU A 383 -17.16 14.05 -5.53
C LEU A 383 -16.61 14.82 -6.74
N LYS A 384 -17.40 14.97 -7.81
CA LYS A 384 -17.01 15.75 -9.01
C LYS A 384 -16.77 17.22 -8.71
N SER A 385 -17.52 17.83 -7.78
CA SER A 385 -17.30 19.24 -7.42
C SER A 385 -15.93 19.48 -6.80
N GLN A 386 -15.27 18.44 -6.28
CA GLN A 386 -13.90 18.50 -5.77
C GLN A 386 -12.87 18.21 -6.86
N TYR A 387 -13.20 17.36 -7.84
CA TYR A 387 -12.34 17.04 -8.97
C TYR A 387 -13.14 16.82 -10.27
N PRO A 388 -13.27 17.85 -11.14
CA PRO A 388 -14.17 17.82 -12.29
C PRO A 388 -13.91 16.73 -13.35
N GLU A 389 -12.67 16.22 -13.44
CA GLU A 389 -12.33 15.13 -14.39
C GLU A 389 -12.85 13.75 -13.93
N LEU A 390 -13.53 13.67 -12.78
CA LEU A 390 -14.15 12.45 -12.29
C LEU A 390 -15.30 12.04 -13.21
N ASN A 391 -15.10 10.92 -13.91
CA ASN A 391 -16.10 10.31 -14.78
C ASN A 391 -16.50 8.93 -14.24
N THR A 392 -17.76 8.81 -13.83
CA THR A 392 -18.42 7.56 -13.45
C THR A 392 -19.88 7.57 -13.91
N THR A 393 -20.46 6.38 -14.02
CA THR A 393 -21.84 6.17 -14.47
C THR A 393 -22.59 5.33 -13.44
N VAL A 394 -23.85 5.69 -13.22
CA VAL A 394 -24.83 4.85 -12.51
C VAL A 394 -25.69 4.16 -13.54
N ARG A 395 -25.82 2.83 -13.47
CA ARG A 395 -26.61 2.03 -14.41
C ARG A 395 -27.64 1.20 -13.67
N VAL A 396 -28.90 1.33 -14.06
CA VAL A 396 -29.96 0.40 -13.64
C VAL A 396 -30.07 -0.71 -14.69
N ARG A 397 -30.00 -1.97 -14.28
CA ARG A 397 -29.92 -3.13 -15.17
C ARG A 397 -30.75 -4.30 -14.65
N ASP A 398 -31.24 -5.14 -15.56
CA ASP A 398 -32.04 -6.33 -15.21
C ASP A 398 -31.18 -7.55 -14.86
N ASP A 399 -29.91 -7.58 -15.29
CA ASP A 399 -29.01 -8.74 -15.20
C ASP A 399 -28.04 -8.70 -14.01
N VAL A 400 -28.24 -7.77 -13.07
CA VAL A 400 -27.45 -7.67 -11.83
C VAL A 400 -28.34 -7.89 -10.62
N SER A 401 -27.79 -8.51 -9.57
CA SER A 401 -28.45 -8.65 -8.27
C SER A 401 -28.01 -7.55 -7.32
N GLY A 402 -28.99 -6.90 -6.66
CA GLY A 402 -28.70 -5.87 -5.65
C GLY A 402 -28.00 -4.62 -6.22
N VAL A 403 -26.98 -4.16 -5.51
CA VAL A 403 -26.12 -3.02 -5.88
C VAL A 403 -24.67 -3.52 -5.93
N MET A 404 -23.94 -3.16 -6.97
CA MET A 404 -22.55 -3.58 -7.14
C MET A 404 -21.73 -2.50 -7.84
N VAL A 405 -20.58 -2.16 -7.27
CA VAL A 405 -19.57 -1.34 -7.93
C VAL A 405 -18.62 -2.23 -8.73
N ASN A 406 -18.51 -1.97 -10.03
CA ASN A 406 -17.53 -2.63 -10.89
C ASN A 406 -16.72 -1.57 -11.64
N ARG A 407 -15.41 -1.49 -11.37
CA ARG A 407 -14.46 -0.53 -12.00
C ARG A 407 -14.97 0.91 -11.98
N GLY A 408 -15.49 1.32 -10.83
CA GLY A 408 -16.02 2.67 -10.61
C GLY A 408 -17.44 2.89 -11.16
N VAL A 409 -18.06 1.93 -11.85
CA VAL A 409 -19.46 2.01 -12.30
C VAL A 409 -20.38 1.39 -11.26
N LEU A 410 -21.39 2.14 -10.81
CA LEU A 410 -22.42 1.62 -9.91
C LEU A 410 -23.52 0.94 -10.74
N ASN A 411 -23.68 -0.37 -10.56
CA ASN A 411 -24.76 -1.14 -11.18
C ASN A 411 -25.83 -1.42 -10.12
N ILE A 412 -27.09 -1.14 -10.45
CA ILE A 412 -28.25 -1.30 -9.57
C ILE A 412 -29.25 -2.21 -10.28
N SER A 413 -29.73 -3.24 -9.60
CA SER A 413 -30.79 -4.11 -10.12
C SER A 413 -32.07 -3.32 -10.34
N SER A 414 -32.75 -3.51 -11.46
CA SER A 414 -34.05 -2.87 -11.74
C SER A 414 -35.11 -3.21 -10.69
N ASN A 415 -35.01 -4.40 -10.09
CA ASN A 415 -35.89 -4.89 -9.04
C ASN A 415 -35.44 -4.48 -7.62
N TYR A 416 -34.40 -3.65 -7.51
CA TYR A 416 -33.84 -3.26 -6.22
C TYR A 416 -34.81 -2.39 -5.40
N LYS A 417 -34.94 -2.73 -4.11
CA LYS A 417 -35.70 -1.96 -3.12
C LYS A 417 -34.91 -1.86 -1.83
N ILE A 418 -34.87 -0.68 -1.23
CA ILE A 418 -34.13 -0.40 0.01
C ILE A 418 -34.94 0.54 0.90
N SER A 419 -34.83 0.41 2.23
CA SER A 419 -35.46 1.39 3.12
C SER A 419 -34.74 2.74 3.02
N LYS A 420 -35.45 3.84 3.27
CA LYS A 420 -34.86 5.18 3.19
C LYS A 420 -33.68 5.36 4.15
N GLU A 421 -33.76 4.78 5.34
CA GLU A 421 -32.74 4.85 6.39
C GLU A 421 -31.46 4.12 5.97
N ARG A 422 -31.61 2.99 5.24
CA ARG A 422 -30.47 2.22 4.77
C ARG A 422 -29.86 2.79 3.49
N ALA A 423 -30.63 3.57 2.72
CA ALA A 423 -30.18 4.12 1.45
C ALA A 423 -28.94 5.01 1.63
N GLU A 424 -28.95 5.95 2.57
CA GLU A 424 -27.80 6.84 2.83
C GLU A 424 -26.55 6.05 3.26
N ALA A 425 -26.72 5.08 4.16
CA ALA A 425 -25.64 4.18 4.58
C ALA A 425 -25.00 3.46 3.39
N LEU A 426 -25.83 2.91 2.51
CA LEU A 426 -25.35 2.17 1.34
C LEU A 426 -24.74 3.10 0.28
N ILE A 427 -25.23 4.34 0.14
CA ILE A 427 -24.60 5.35 -0.72
C ILE A 427 -23.19 5.67 -0.24
N GLN A 428 -23.00 5.90 1.06
CA GLN A 428 -21.66 6.16 1.59
C GLN A 428 -20.77 4.91 1.50
N HIS A 429 -21.31 3.71 1.70
CA HIS A 429 -20.58 2.45 1.52
C HIS A 429 -20.07 2.28 0.07
N GLU A 430 -20.98 2.35 -0.90
CA GLU A 430 -20.66 2.05 -2.30
C GLU A 430 -20.00 3.24 -3.02
N VAL A 431 -20.57 4.44 -2.88
CA VAL A 431 -20.09 5.65 -3.58
C VAL A 431 -19.03 6.36 -2.75
N GLY A 432 -19.34 6.65 -1.49
CA GLY A 432 -18.47 7.40 -0.58
C GLY A 432 -17.16 6.67 -0.25
N THR A 433 -17.15 5.34 -0.27
CA THR A 433 -15.93 4.53 -0.07
C THR A 433 -15.44 3.93 -1.38
N HIS A 434 -16.13 2.92 -1.95
CA HIS A 434 -15.56 2.12 -3.05
C HIS A 434 -15.32 2.92 -4.34
N ILE A 435 -16.25 3.81 -4.73
CA ILE A 435 -16.05 4.67 -5.91
C ILE A 435 -15.03 5.78 -5.62
N ALA A 436 -15.10 6.42 -4.46
CA ALA A 436 -14.16 7.49 -4.09
C ALA A 436 -12.70 6.99 -4.06
N THR A 437 -12.43 5.82 -3.45
CA THR A 437 -11.09 5.24 -3.40
C THR A 437 -10.64 4.71 -4.76
N TYR A 438 -11.54 4.11 -5.56
CA TYR A 438 -11.25 3.76 -6.94
C TYR A 438 -10.81 4.97 -7.76
N PHE A 439 -11.53 6.08 -7.62
CA PHE A 439 -11.22 7.34 -8.31
C PHE A 439 -9.89 7.92 -7.84
N ASN A 440 -9.68 8.06 -6.53
CA ASN A 440 -8.43 8.55 -5.97
C ASN A 440 -7.24 7.70 -6.43
N GLY A 441 -7.41 6.38 -6.52
CA GLY A 441 -6.41 5.48 -7.05
C GLY A 441 -6.18 5.63 -8.56
N LYS A 442 -7.21 5.98 -9.33
CA LYS A 442 -7.12 6.16 -10.79
C LYS A 442 -6.35 7.42 -11.19
N VAL A 443 -6.43 8.47 -10.38
CA VAL A 443 -5.69 9.72 -10.61
C VAL A 443 -4.25 9.68 -10.07
N GLN A 444 -3.87 8.60 -9.39
CA GLN A 444 -2.47 8.37 -9.04
C GLN A 444 -1.64 8.09 -10.30
N PRO A 445 -0.35 8.44 -10.29
CA PRO A 445 0.57 8.06 -11.36
C PRO A 445 0.71 6.55 -11.59
N LEU A 446 0.41 5.72 -10.58
CA LEU A 446 0.37 4.25 -10.65
C LEU A 446 -1.07 3.76 -10.56
N GLN A 447 -1.57 3.09 -11.59
CA GLN A 447 -2.94 2.59 -11.69
C GLN A 447 -3.22 1.41 -10.75
N LEU A 448 -2.17 0.75 -10.22
CA LEU A 448 -2.26 -0.22 -9.14
C LEU A 448 -3.20 0.22 -8.00
N PHE A 449 -3.17 1.50 -7.61
CA PHE A 449 -3.98 2.02 -6.50
C PHE A 449 -5.48 2.08 -6.82
N SER A 450 -5.88 2.05 -8.10
CA SER A 450 -7.29 1.93 -8.49
C SER A 450 -7.81 0.49 -8.40
N LEU A 451 -6.94 -0.48 -8.66
CA LEU A 451 -7.26 -1.90 -8.52
C LEU A 451 -7.33 -2.31 -7.07
N GLY A 452 -6.33 -1.90 -6.30
CA GLY A 452 -6.04 -2.46 -4.99
C GLY A 452 -4.66 -3.05 -4.93
N VAL A 453 -3.86 -2.55 -3.98
CA VAL A 453 -2.66 -3.27 -3.52
C VAL A 453 -3.08 -4.52 -2.74
N PRO A 454 -2.25 -5.55 -2.61
CA PRO A 454 -2.73 -6.80 -2.04
C PRO A 454 -3.30 -6.71 -0.63
N GLY A 455 -4.41 -7.41 -0.39
CA GLY A 455 -5.11 -7.43 0.90
C GLY A 455 -5.78 -6.09 1.25
N TYR A 456 -6.04 -5.23 0.26
CA TYR A 456 -6.73 -3.95 0.45
C TYR A 456 -8.17 -4.13 0.97
N GLU A 457 -8.78 -5.28 0.73
CA GLU A 457 -10.19 -5.57 0.99
C GLU A 457 -10.52 -5.31 2.45
N LYS A 458 -9.68 -5.78 3.37
CA LYS A 458 -9.91 -5.58 4.82
C LYS A 458 -10.06 -4.10 5.17
N LEU A 459 -9.17 -3.24 4.68
CA LEU A 459 -9.27 -1.81 4.95
C LEU A 459 -10.45 -1.17 4.21
N GLN A 460 -10.70 -1.54 2.95
CA GLN A 460 -11.83 -1.00 2.18
C GLN A 460 -13.18 -1.36 2.80
N GLU A 461 -13.39 -2.63 3.16
CA GLU A 461 -14.63 -3.05 3.82
C GLU A 461 -14.76 -2.41 5.21
N GLY A 462 -13.66 -2.25 5.95
CA GLY A 462 -13.64 -1.53 7.22
C GLY A 462 -14.03 -0.07 7.08
N LEU A 463 -13.48 0.66 6.10
CA LEU A 463 -13.86 2.03 5.76
C LEU A 463 -15.32 2.12 5.33
N ALA A 464 -15.80 1.15 4.56
CA ALA A 464 -17.16 1.14 4.05
C ALA A 464 -18.18 0.94 5.19
N VAL A 465 -17.95 -0.02 6.10
CA VAL A 465 -18.79 -0.20 7.30
C VAL A 465 -18.67 1.02 8.24
N PHE A 466 -17.49 1.60 8.37
CA PHE A 466 -17.30 2.83 9.14
C PHE A 466 -18.08 4.00 8.53
N SER A 467 -18.15 4.11 7.20
CA SER A 467 -18.96 5.13 6.53
C SER A 467 -20.44 5.01 6.86
N GLU A 468 -20.97 3.78 6.98
CA GLU A 468 -22.35 3.52 7.41
C GLU A 468 -22.57 4.05 8.83
N TYR A 469 -21.62 3.84 9.74
CA TYR A 469 -21.70 4.39 11.10
C TYR A 469 -21.65 5.92 11.10
N MET A 470 -20.77 6.52 10.31
CA MET A 470 -20.60 7.98 10.30
C MET A 470 -21.89 8.72 9.96
N VAL A 471 -22.70 8.17 9.04
CA VAL A 471 -24.01 8.69 8.65
C VAL A 471 -25.19 8.12 9.45
N ASP A 472 -24.93 7.51 10.61
CA ASP A 472 -25.93 6.92 11.52
C ASP A 472 -26.71 5.72 10.96
N GLY A 473 -26.27 5.16 9.84
CA GLY A 473 -26.94 4.07 9.12
C GLY A 473 -26.47 2.65 9.45
N LEU A 474 -25.50 2.50 10.35
CA LEU A 474 -25.08 1.19 10.90
C LEU A 474 -26.05 0.76 12.01
N SER A 475 -26.86 -0.26 11.75
CA SER A 475 -27.81 -0.83 12.73
C SER A 475 -27.21 -1.98 13.53
N ASN A 476 -27.82 -2.30 14.68
CA ASN A 476 -27.46 -3.46 15.49
C ASN A 476 -27.61 -4.77 14.68
N GLU A 477 -28.70 -4.94 13.92
CA GLU A 477 -28.87 -6.08 13.00
C GLU A 477 -27.72 -6.21 11.99
N ARG A 478 -27.30 -5.09 11.40
CA ARG A 478 -26.19 -5.08 10.45
C ARG A 478 -24.90 -5.52 11.14
N LEU A 479 -24.62 -5.04 12.34
CA LEU A 479 -23.44 -5.41 13.12
C LEU A 479 -23.49 -6.89 13.57
N LYS A 480 -24.68 -7.40 13.96
CA LYS A 480 -24.93 -8.81 14.31
C LYS A 480 -24.60 -9.72 13.13
N ILE A 481 -25.02 -9.37 11.91
CA ILE A 481 -24.66 -10.10 10.68
C ILE A 481 -23.16 -10.11 10.42
N LEU A 482 -22.45 -9.00 10.65
CA LEU A 482 -20.99 -8.93 10.47
C LEU A 482 -20.25 -9.80 11.49
N ALA A 483 -20.73 -9.85 12.74
CA ALA A 483 -20.22 -10.75 13.76
C ALA A 483 -20.48 -12.23 13.41
N ALA A 484 -21.70 -12.57 12.99
CA ALA A 484 -22.04 -13.92 12.58
C ALA A 484 -21.17 -14.43 11.43
N ARG A 485 -20.81 -13.58 10.47
CA ARG A 485 -19.87 -13.93 9.39
C ARG A 485 -18.50 -14.37 9.91
N VAL A 486 -17.97 -13.70 10.93
CA VAL A 486 -16.70 -14.11 11.58
C VAL A 486 -16.83 -15.49 12.20
N ILE A 487 -17.92 -15.72 12.93
CA ILE A 487 -18.20 -17.00 13.60
C ILE A 487 -18.35 -18.12 12.56
N CYS A 488 -19.09 -17.89 11.48
CA CYS A 488 -19.24 -18.86 10.40
C CYS A 488 -17.92 -19.21 9.72
N VAL A 489 -17.06 -18.22 9.45
CA VAL A 489 -15.73 -18.47 8.88
C VAL A 489 -14.90 -19.32 9.84
N ARG A 490 -14.91 -19.03 11.14
CA ARG A 490 -14.21 -19.84 12.14
C ARG A 490 -14.75 -21.28 12.19
N HIS A 491 -16.08 -21.44 12.19
CA HIS A 491 -16.74 -22.74 12.23
C HIS A 491 -16.40 -23.59 11.00
N MET A 492 -16.40 -22.99 9.81
CA MET A 492 -15.98 -23.64 8.56
C MET A 492 -14.51 -24.08 8.61
N LEU A 493 -13.61 -23.22 9.11
CA LEU A 493 -12.18 -23.54 9.23
C LEU A 493 -11.88 -24.64 10.24
N MET A 494 -12.81 -24.93 11.16
CA MET A 494 -12.75 -26.09 12.06
C MET A 494 -13.22 -27.40 11.40
N GLY A 495 -13.57 -27.37 10.12
CA GLY A 495 -13.98 -28.55 9.34
C GLY A 495 -15.46 -28.90 9.46
N ASN A 496 -16.28 -28.03 10.05
CA ASN A 496 -17.72 -28.25 10.13
C ASN A 496 -18.38 -28.13 8.73
N SER A 497 -19.54 -28.77 8.57
CA SER A 497 -20.29 -28.73 7.32
C SER A 497 -21.16 -27.47 7.19
N PHE A 498 -21.67 -27.24 5.98
CA PHE A 498 -22.65 -26.18 5.72
C PHE A 498 -23.86 -26.32 6.66
N VAL A 499 -24.38 -27.54 6.83
CA VAL A 499 -25.53 -27.81 7.70
C VAL A 499 -25.22 -27.43 9.14
N ASP A 500 -24.07 -27.84 9.65
CA ASP A 500 -23.68 -27.56 11.05
C ASP A 500 -23.56 -26.05 11.30
N THR A 501 -22.94 -25.31 10.38
CA THR A 501 -22.86 -23.84 10.50
C THR A 501 -24.22 -23.16 10.36
N PHE A 502 -25.10 -23.66 9.49
CA PHE A 502 -26.46 -23.15 9.36
C PHE A 502 -27.26 -23.37 10.65
N SER A 503 -27.25 -24.58 11.20
CA SER A 503 -27.89 -24.92 12.47
C SER A 503 -27.36 -24.08 13.62
N LEU A 504 -26.04 -23.87 13.70
CA LEU A 504 -25.43 -22.98 14.68
C LEU A 504 -26.05 -21.57 14.66
N LEU A 505 -26.21 -20.98 13.47
CA LEU A 505 -26.80 -19.64 13.34
C LEU A 505 -28.27 -19.58 13.75
N VAL A 506 -29.05 -20.61 13.40
CA VAL A 506 -30.49 -20.65 13.69
C VAL A 506 -30.73 -20.95 15.17
N GLU A 507 -30.04 -21.95 15.72
CA GLU A 507 -30.33 -22.53 17.03
C GLU A 507 -29.63 -21.79 18.19
N GLN A 508 -28.43 -21.25 17.97
CA GLN A 508 -27.65 -20.60 19.05
C GLN A 508 -27.62 -19.08 18.96
N TYR A 509 -27.77 -18.51 17.76
CA TYR A 509 -27.67 -17.07 17.53
C TYR A 509 -28.98 -16.43 17.05
N ASP A 510 -30.07 -17.20 17.04
CA ASP A 510 -31.45 -16.78 16.74
C ASP A 510 -31.60 -16.03 15.40
N PHE A 511 -30.83 -16.44 14.38
CA PHE A 511 -31.03 -15.92 13.03
C PHE A 511 -32.22 -16.63 12.35
N SER A 512 -33.04 -15.86 11.63
CA SER A 512 -34.03 -16.45 10.72
C SER A 512 -33.36 -17.35 9.68
N GLU A 513 -34.02 -18.44 9.29
CA GLU A 513 -33.48 -19.44 8.36
C GLU A 513 -32.94 -18.82 7.05
N ASP A 514 -33.65 -17.84 6.47
CA ASP A 514 -33.23 -17.17 5.23
C ASP A 514 -31.89 -16.42 5.40
N VAL A 515 -31.78 -15.62 6.47
CA VAL A 515 -30.55 -14.87 6.80
C VAL A 515 -29.40 -15.84 7.12
N ALA A 516 -29.66 -16.89 7.91
CA ALA A 516 -28.67 -17.91 8.24
C ALA A 516 -28.13 -18.60 6.99
N PHE A 517 -29.01 -19.03 6.08
CA PHE A 517 -28.62 -19.64 4.80
C PHE A 517 -27.73 -18.71 3.97
N HIS A 518 -28.09 -17.42 3.87
CA HIS A 518 -27.32 -16.46 3.10
C HIS A 518 -25.95 -16.15 3.70
N ILE A 519 -25.82 -16.10 5.03
CA ILE A 519 -24.53 -15.96 5.71
C ILE A 519 -23.67 -17.19 5.43
N THR A 520 -24.21 -18.40 5.66
CA THR A 520 -23.48 -19.65 5.46
C THR A 520 -23.06 -19.83 3.99
N MET A 521 -23.94 -19.57 3.01
CA MET A 521 -23.60 -19.63 1.58
C MET A 521 -22.43 -18.74 1.21
N ARG A 522 -22.36 -17.51 1.74
CA ARG A 522 -21.25 -16.60 1.44
C ARG A 522 -19.90 -17.12 1.93
N VAL A 523 -19.90 -17.85 3.04
CA VAL A 523 -18.71 -18.45 3.65
C VAL A 523 -18.33 -19.75 2.94
N TYR A 524 -19.29 -20.63 2.61
CA TYR A 524 -18.99 -21.93 2.00
C TYR A 524 -18.85 -21.92 0.47
N ARG A 525 -19.12 -20.78 -0.19
CA ARG A 525 -18.94 -20.68 -1.66
C ARG A 525 -17.49 -20.93 -2.08
N GLY A 526 -17.33 -21.49 -3.26
CA GLY A 526 -16.05 -21.85 -3.86
C GLY A 526 -15.33 -23.04 -3.22
N GLY A 527 -15.79 -23.55 -2.07
CA GLY A 527 -15.05 -24.53 -1.25
C GLY A 527 -14.63 -23.97 0.12
N GLY A 528 -14.84 -22.67 0.35
CA GLY A 528 -14.62 -22.03 1.65
C GLY A 528 -13.91 -20.69 1.54
N LEU A 529 -14.64 -19.58 1.63
CA LEU A 529 -14.16 -18.22 1.46
C LEU A 529 -14.14 -17.44 2.79
N THR A 530 -12.94 -17.14 3.26
CA THR A 530 -12.67 -16.40 4.51
C THR A 530 -12.90 -14.88 4.40
N LYS A 531 -13.11 -14.35 3.18
CA LYS A 531 -13.31 -12.90 2.92
C LYS A 531 -14.37 -12.27 3.83
N ASP A 532 -15.47 -12.96 4.14
CA ASP A 532 -16.56 -12.35 4.90
C ASP A 532 -16.18 -11.95 6.35
N ALA A 533 -15.07 -12.48 6.91
CA ALA A 533 -14.53 -12.06 8.20
C ALA A 533 -13.85 -10.68 8.16
N VAL A 534 -13.36 -10.24 6.99
CA VAL A 534 -12.52 -9.03 6.89
C VAL A 534 -13.31 -7.73 7.14
N TYR A 535 -14.65 -7.77 7.06
CA TYR A 535 -15.51 -6.62 7.29
C TYR A 535 -15.45 -6.14 8.75
N LEU A 536 -15.75 -7.05 9.70
CA LEU A 536 -15.70 -6.73 11.13
C LEU A 536 -14.26 -6.47 11.58
N GLN A 537 -13.32 -7.30 11.11
CA GLN A 537 -11.90 -7.13 11.40
C GLN A 537 -11.38 -5.77 10.95
N GLY A 538 -11.71 -5.36 9.71
CA GLY A 538 -11.35 -4.08 9.14
C GLY A 538 -11.90 -2.90 9.92
N LEU A 539 -13.17 -2.97 10.35
CA LEU A 539 -13.80 -1.95 11.19
C LEU A 539 -13.06 -1.78 12.53
N ILE A 540 -12.76 -2.89 13.21
CA ILE A 540 -12.04 -2.88 14.49
C ILE A 540 -10.64 -2.28 14.33
N GLU A 541 -9.89 -2.74 13.31
CA GLU A 541 -8.54 -2.24 13.03
C GLU A 541 -8.53 -0.75 12.66
N LEU A 542 -9.57 -0.26 11.98
CA LEU A 542 -9.74 1.14 11.62
C LEU A 542 -10.03 1.99 12.86
N ILE A 543 -10.94 1.58 13.74
CA ILE A 543 -11.20 2.30 15.00
C ILE A 543 -9.91 2.43 15.82
N GLU A 544 -9.15 1.35 15.95
CA GLU A 544 -7.87 1.37 16.65
C GLU A 544 -6.82 2.26 15.97
N TYR A 545 -6.81 2.30 14.63
CA TYR A 545 -5.97 3.21 13.87
C TYR A 545 -6.31 4.68 14.18
N LEU A 546 -7.59 5.03 14.26
CA LEU A 546 -8.05 6.40 14.57
C LEU A 546 -7.77 6.79 16.01
N ARG A 547 -7.94 5.89 16.98
CA ARG A 547 -7.63 6.13 18.40
C ARG A 547 -6.17 6.49 18.65
N LYS A 548 -5.27 5.97 17.82
CA LYS A 548 -3.84 6.32 17.86
C LYS A 548 -3.53 7.71 17.27
N GLY A 549 -4.56 8.49 16.92
CA GLY A 549 -4.42 9.84 16.38
C GLY A 549 -3.99 9.88 14.92
N ASN A 550 -4.03 8.75 14.21
CA ASN A 550 -3.62 8.71 12.80
C ASN A 550 -4.66 9.39 11.89
N ASP A 551 -4.19 9.88 10.75
CA ASP A 551 -5.02 10.57 9.77
C ASP A 551 -5.77 9.58 8.88
N ILE A 552 -7.11 9.67 8.85
CA ILE A 552 -7.96 8.85 7.99
C ILE A 552 -7.83 9.24 6.51
N ASN A 553 -7.44 10.47 6.21
CA ASN A 553 -7.43 10.98 4.84
C ASN A 553 -6.49 10.17 3.94
N ILE A 554 -5.32 9.77 4.46
CA ILE A 554 -4.35 8.94 3.72
C ILE A 554 -4.93 7.58 3.31
N LEU A 555 -5.91 7.06 4.05
CA LEU A 555 -6.57 5.77 3.76
C LEU A 555 -7.48 5.85 2.54
N THR A 556 -7.79 7.06 2.08
CA THR A 556 -8.66 7.30 0.91
C THR A 556 -7.88 7.49 -0.40
N ILE A 557 -6.54 7.47 -0.38
CA ILE A 557 -5.67 7.72 -1.55
C ILE A 557 -5.90 6.74 -2.71
N GLY A 558 -6.46 5.58 -2.40
CA GLY A 558 -6.68 4.48 -3.31
C GLY A 558 -7.16 3.26 -2.52
N LYS A 559 -7.16 2.11 -3.18
CA LYS A 559 -7.38 0.83 -2.52
C LYS A 559 -6.05 0.33 -1.95
N ILE A 560 -5.84 0.59 -0.67
CA ILE A 560 -4.59 0.29 0.02
C ILE A 560 -4.79 -0.68 1.19
N ARG A 561 -3.72 -1.28 1.70
CA ARG A 561 -3.69 -1.95 3.00
C ARG A 561 -2.92 -1.11 4.02
N LYS A 562 -3.25 -1.27 5.30
CA LYS A 562 -2.66 -0.50 6.42
C LYS A 562 -1.13 -0.59 6.46
N ASP A 563 -0.58 -1.78 6.20
CA ASP A 563 0.87 -2.01 6.26
C ASP A 563 1.64 -1.27 5.16
N TYR A 564 0.94 -0.76 4.15
CA TYR A 564 1.53 0.01 3.06
C TYR A 564 1.56 1.51 3.32
N ILE A 565 0.95 1.98 4.41
CA ILE A 565 0.96 3.41 4.76
C ILE A 565 2.39 3.98 4.78
N PRO A 566 3.41 3.33 5.39
CA PRO A 566 4.78 3.86 5.36
C PRO A 566 5.37 3.94 3.95
N ILE A 567 5.07 2.96 3.10
CA ILE A 567 5.51 2.93 1.69
C ILE A 567 4.83 4.05 0.90
N ILE A 568 3.52 4.22 1.08
CA ILE A 568 2.73 5.26 0.42
C ILE A 568 3.22 6.64 0.85
N GLN A 569 3.48 6.85 2.15
CA GLN A 569 4.03 8.10 2.65
C GLN A 569 5.41 8.40 2.03
N ASP A 570 6.30 7.41 1.92
CA ASP A 570 7.58 7.54 1.21
C ASP A 570 7.38 7.92 -0.27
N LEU A 571 6.46 7.24 -0.97
CA LEU A 571 6.21 7.50 -2.37
C LEU A 571 5.56 8.88 -2.62
N ILE A 572 4.66 9.34 -1.75
CA ILE A 572 4.13 10.72 -1.79
C ILE A 572 5.25 11.73 -1.56
N GLN A 573 6.09 11.47 -0.56
CA GLN A 573 7.19 12.34 -0.18
C GLN A 573 8.24 12.45 -1.29
N ARG A 574 8.53 11.35 -1.99
CA ARG A 574 9.44 11.29 -3.15
C ARG A 574 8.77 11.73 -4.45
N GLY A 575 7.46 12.03 -4.41
CA GLY A 575 6.71 12.56 -5.54
C GLY A 575 6.29 11.53 -6.60
N TYR A 576 6.30 10.24 -6.28
CA TYR A 576 5.71 9.21 -7.13
C TYR A 576 4.19 9.13 -6.99
N LEU A 577 3.65 9.54 -5.84
CA LEU A 577 2.21 9.57 -5.56
C LEU A 577 1.76 10.96 -5.15
N ARG A 578 0.47 11.20 -5.27
CA ARG A 578 -0.22 12.46 -4.95
C ARG A 578 -1.15 12.25 -3.76
N GLN A 579 -1.51 13.34 -3.08
CA GLN A 579 -2.57 13.30 -2.06
C GLN A 579 -3.91 12.84 -2.68
N PRO A 580 -4.85 12.30 -1.88
CA PRO A 580 -6.19 11.99 -2.36
C PRO A 580 -6.84 13.21 -3.03
N ALA A 581 -7.42 13.02 -4.20
CA ALA A 581 -7.99 14.09 -5.00
C ALA A 581 -9.41 14.48 -4.57
N VAL A 582 -10.19 13.52 -4.07
CA VAL A 582 -11.51 13.75 -3.47
C VAL A 582 -11.56 13.21 -2.05
N ARG A 583 -12.35 13.89 -1.22
CA ARG A 583 -12.65 13.47 0.15
C ARG A 583 -14.11 12.98 0.21
N PRO A 584 -14.35 11.76 0.74
CA PRO A 584 -15.70 11.25 0.98
C PRO A 584 -16.56 12.18 1.85
N ARG A 585 -17.88 12.22 1.61
CA ARG A 585 -18.79 13.12 2.36
C ARG A 585 -18.83 12.79 3.85
N TYR A 586 -18.78 11.53 4.23
CA TYR A 586 -18.75 11.11 5.64
C TYR A 586 -17.50 11.59 6.41
N LEU A 587 -16.52 12.20 5.71
CA LEU A 587 -15.36 12.86 6.31
C LEU A 587 -15.44 14.39 6.22
N SER A 588 -16.52 14.98 5.69
CA SER A 588 -16.71 16.43 5.64
C SER A 588 -16.88 17.05 7.03
N GLU A 589 -16.86 18.39 7.10
CA GLU A 589 -16.97 19.15 8.35
C GLU A 589 -18.18 18.76 9.21
N ALA A 590 -19.31 18.42 8.57
CA ALA A 590 -20.54 17.99 9.22
C ALA A 590 -20.36 16.75 10.13
N TYR A 591 -19.37 15.90 9.85
CA TYR A 591 -19.14 14.64 10.55
C TYR A 591 -17.90 14.65 11.47
N LEU A 592 -17.17 15.77 11.53
CA LEU A 592 -15.97 15.90 12.38
C LEU A 592 -16.25 15.62 13.87
N PRO A 593 -17.36 16.09 14.48
CA PRO A 593 -17.63 15.80 15.89
C PRO A 593 -17.71 14.29 16.19
N ARG A 594 -18.30 13.52 15.26
CA ARG A 594 -18.42 12.06 15.38
C ARG A 594 -17.08 11.37 15.18
N LEU A 595 -16.27 11.86 14.24
CA LEU A 595 -14.91 11.37 14.04
C LEU A 595 -14.03 11.61 15.29
N ASP A 596 -14.14 12.79 15.90
CA ASP A 596 -13.41 13.14 17.11
C ASP A 596 -13.84 12.28 18.32
N MET A 597 -15.12 11.93 18.43
CA MET A 597 -15.61 10.99 19.44
C MET A 597 -14.95 9.62 19.29
N ILE A 598 -14.83 9.10 18.06
CA ILE A 598 -14.15 7.83 17.79
C ILE A 598 -12.66 7.89 18.13
N LYS A 599 -11.98 9.00 17.82
CA LYS A 599 -10.56 9.19 18.17
C LYS A 599 -10.33 9.18 19.69
N LYS A 600 -11.22 9.79 20.47
CA LYS A 600 -11.07 9.88 21.93
C LYS A 600 -11.39 8.56 22.62
N GLU A 601 -12.50 7.93 22.29
CA GLU A 601 -13.00 6.80 23.08
C GLU A 601 -13.67 5.68 22.27
N GLY A 602 -13.41 5.61 20.95
CA GLY A 602 -14.05 4.64 20.07
C GLY A 602 -13.81 3.19 20.48
N SER A 603 -14.84 2.37 20.40
CA SER A 603 -14.73 0.91 20.40
C SER A 603 -15.86 0.36 19.54
N VAL A 604 -15.72 -0.87 19.04
CA VAL A 604 -16.79 -1.49 18.25
C VAL A 604 -18.10 -1.61 19.05
N PHE A 605 -18.00 -1.82 20.37
CA PHE A 605 -19.15 -1.89 21.27
C PHE A 605 -19.87 -0.55 21.46
N LYS A 606 -19.16 0.59 21.36
CA LYS A 606 -19.78 1.93 21.38
C LYS A 606 -20.51 2.27 20.08
N LEU A 607 -20.45 1.41 19.07
CA LEU A 607 -21.24 1.56 17.84
C LEU A 607 -22.61 0.87 17.96
N ILE A 608 -22.82 0.06 19.00
CA ILE A 608 -24.12 -0.58 19.30
C ILE A 608 -25.06 0.51 19.84
N LYS A 609 -26.24 0.62 19.23
CA LYS A 609 -27.29 1.57 19.62
C LYS A 609 -28.14 1.06 20.77
#